data_AF-A0A644Z2W9-F1
#
_entry.id   AF-A0A644Z2W9-F1
#
_cell.length_a   1.000
_cell.length_b   1.000
_cell.length_c   1.000
_cell.angle_alpha   90.00
_cell.angle_beta   90.00
_cell.angle_gamma   90.00
#
_symmetry.space_group_name_H-M   'P 1'
#
loop_
_entity.id
_entity.type
_entity.pdbx_description
1 polymer ?
#
loop_
_entity_poly.entity_id
_entity_poly.type
_entity_poly.pdbx_seq_one_letter_code
_entity_poly.pdbx_strand_id
1 'polypeptide(L)'
;MASTGEVGCIGDDTNEAVLKSMLSVGYRIPGKNILISSGSARQKADLLAATKLLAEKGYNLYATGGSYKYLIENNVPVTLVYWPSEKGAEPQAIEMLQAKKIDLVINIPKNLTQVELENGYKIRRAAVDYNIPLITNTRLASAFILAFCSMKIEDIQIKSWDEYISV
;
A
#
# COMPACT_ATOMS: atom_id res chain seq x y z
N MET A 1 10.51 -4.32 -11.42
CA MET A 1 9.29 -3.75 -12.04
C MET A 1 9.71 -3.19 -13.37
N ALA A 2 8.95 -3.44 -14.43
CA ALA A 2 9.18 -2.82 -15.75
C ALA A 2 7.89 -2.07 -16.11
N SER A 3 7.98 -0.74 -16.25
CA SER A 3 6.84 0.07 -16.68
C SER A 3 6.70 -0.01 -18.21
N THR A 4 5.46 0.06 -18.71
CA THR A 4 5.15 0.00 -20.15
C THR A 4 4.39 1.23 -20.66
N GLY A 5 4.01 2.15 -19.78
CA GLY A 5 3.26 3.35 -20.13
C GLY A 5 3.18 4.34 -18.97
N GLU A 6 2.49 5.45 -19.20
CA GLU A 6 2.33 6.54 -18.24
C GLU A 6 0.91 7.12 -18.26
N VAL A 7 0.55 7.78 -17.17
CA VAL A 7 -0.69 8.56 -17.06
C VAL A 7 -0.36 9.92 -16.43
N GLY A 8 -0.95 10.98 -16.96
CA GLY A 8 -0.94 12.31 -16.35
C GLY A 8 -2.33 12.63 -15.80
N CYS A 9 -2.40 13.08 -14.55
CA CYS A 9 -3.66 13.50 -13.93
C CYS A 9 -3.49 14.88 -13.29
N ILE A 10 -4.54 15.70 -13.40
CA ILE A 10 -4.61 17.03 -12.82
C ILE A 10 -5.62 16.98 -11.67
N GLY A 11 -5.27 17.62 -10.57
CA GLY A 11 -6.13 17.84 -9.42
C GLY A 11 -5.95 19.26 -8.91
N ASP A 12 -6.94 19.76 -8.17
CA ASP A 12 -6.88 21.06 -7.50
C ASP A 12 -5.80 21.06 -6.40
N ASP A 13 -5.50 19.87 -5.86
CA ASP A 13 -4.37 19.65 -4.97
C ASP A 13 -3.63 18.33 -5.27
N THR A 14 -2.56 18.10 -4.51
CA THR A 14 -1.71 16.91 -4.65
C THR A 14 -2.44 15.61 -4.28
N ASN A 15 -3.35 15.64 -3.31
CA ASN A 15 -4.08 14.44 -2.89
C ASN A 15 -5.04 14.01 -4.00
N GLU A 16 -5.77 14.95 -4.58
CA GLU A 16 -6.67 14.67 -5.70
C GLU A 16 -5.89 14.16 -6.91
N ALA A 17 -4.78 14.81 -7.28
CA ALA A 17 -3.95 14.40 -8.40
C ALA A 17 -3.38 12.97 -8.22
N VAL A 18 -2.87 12.66 -7.01
CA VAL A 18 -2.39 11.31 -6.67
C VAL A 18 -3.53 10.31 -6.73
N LEU A 19 -4.68 10.59 -6.12
CA LEU A 19 -5.83 9.67 -6.10
C LEU A 19 -6.31 9.37 -7.53
N LYS A 20 -6.50 10.41 -8.36
CA LYS A 20 -6.85 10.27 -9.78
C LYS A 20 -5.82 9.43 -10.54
N SER A 21 -4.53 9.68 -10.34
CA SER A 21 -3.47 8.92 -11.02
C SER A 21 -3.50 7.43 -10.69
N MET A 22 -3.71 7.08 -9.42
CA MET A 22 -3.76 5.70 -8.96
C MET A 22 -5.02 4.99 -9.50
N LEU A 23 -6.18 5.65 -9.44
CA LEU A 23 -7.42 5.11 -10.00
C LEU A 23 -7.32 4.88 -11.52
N SER A 24 -6.67 5.80 -12.24
CA SER A 24 -6.51 5.73 -13.69
C SER A 24 -5.64 4.55 -14.16
N VAL A 25 -4.66 4.13 -13.35
CA VAL A 25 -3.87 2.91 -13.62
C VAL A 25 -4.54 1.62 -13.12
N GLY A 26 -5.82 1.69 -12.76
CA GLY A 26 -6.62 0.52 -12.39
C GLY A 26 -6.60 0.19 -10.90
N TYR A 27 -5.98 1.00 -10.04
CA TYR A 27 -6.07 0.78 -8.60
C TYR A 27 -7.48 1.11 -8.11
N ARG A 28 -7.81 0.63 -6.92
CA ARG A 28 -9.04 0.92 -6.21
C ARG A 28 -8.70 1.37 -4.80
N ILE A 29 -9.60 2.14 -4.18
CA ILE A 29 -9.51 2.38 -2.75
C ILE A 29 -9.70 1.01 -2.06
N PRO A 30 -8.76 0.59 -1.19
CA PRO A 30 -8.87 -0.69 -0.51
C PRO A 30 -10.12 -0.74 0.37
N GLY A 31 -10.72 -1.91 0.50
CA GLY A 31 -11.88 -2.13 1.37
C GLY A 31 -11.54 -1.83 2.83
N LYS A 32 -10.82 -2.74 3.49
CA LYS A 32 -10.34 -2.55 4.87
C LYS A 32 -9.01 -3.24 5.18
N ASN A 33 -8.59 -4.24 4.42
CA ASN A 33 -7.49 -5.11 4.83
C ASN A 33 -6.20 -4.75 4.07
N ILE A 34 -5.16 -4.32 4.80
CA ILE A 34 -3.92 -3.84 4.20
C ILE A 34 -2.74 -4.66 4.73
N LEU A 35 -1.96 -5.24 3.82
CA LEU A 35 -0.74 -5.97 4.13
C LEU A 35 0.49 -5.07 3.98
N ILE A 36 1.32 -5.01 5.02
CA ILE A 36 2.48 -4.12 5.10
C ILE A 36 3.76 -4.92 5.38
N SER A 37 4.73 -4.75 4.50
CA SER A 37 6.10 -5.22 4.71
C SER A 37 7.07 -4.14 4.28
N SER A 38 7.80 -3.59 5.24
CA SER A 38 8.78 -2.53 5.04
C SER A 38 10.13 -2.94 5.63
N GLY A 39 11.18 -2.69 4.85
CA GLY A 39 12.52 -3.16 5.14
C GLY A 39 13.28 -2.36 6.19
N SER A 40 13.78 -1.19 5.79
CA SER A 40 14.69 -0.36 6.60
C SER A 40 13.95 0.43 7.68
N ALA A 41 14.66 0.82 8.75
CA ALA A 41 14.09 1.65 9.81
C ALA A 41 13.55 2.99 9.27
N ARG A 42 14.28 3.62 8.33
CA ARG A 42 13.83 4.85 7.66
C ARG A 42 12.51 4.64 6.93
N GLN A 43 12.39 3.57 6.14
CA GLN A 43 11.15 3.29 5.40
C GLN A 43 9.95 3.02 6.32
N LYS A 44 10.19 2.45 7.50
CA LYS A 44 9.15 2.24 8.51
C LYS A 44 8.72 3.57 9.15
N ALA A 45 9.68 4.44 9.45
CA ALA A 45 9.38 5.79 9.94
C ALA A 45 8.57 6.61 8.93
N ASP A 46 8.94 6.55 7.65
CA ASP A 46 8.22 7.23 6.56
C ASP A 46 6.75 6.77 6.40
N LEU A 47 6.44 5.53 6.80
CA LEU A 47 5.09 4.96 6.76
C LEU A 47 4.29 5.15 8.07
N LEU A 48 4.94 5.58 9.16
CA LEU A 48 4.31 5.54 10.48
C LEU A 48 3.06 6.42 10.55
N ALA A 49 3.14 7.65 10.04
CA ALA A 49 1.98 8.56 10.03
C ALA A 49 0.82 8.00 9.18
N ALA A 50 1.13 7.45 8.01
CA ALA A 50 0.12 6.86 7.13
C ALA A 50 -0.56 5.63 7.76
N THR A 51 0.21 4.77 8.44
CA THR A 51 -0.34 3.58 9.12
C THR A 51 -1.16 3.94 10.35
N LYS A 52 -0.81 4.98 11.10
CA LYS A 52 -1.67 5.54 12.16
C LYS A 52 -2.99 6.03 11.59
N LEU A 53 -2.96 6.81 10.51
CA LEU A 53 -4.17 7.29 9.83
C LEU A 53 -5.07 6.15 9.36
N LEU A 54 -4.50 5.06 8.83
CA LEU A 54 -5.27 3.87 8.48
C LEU A 54 -5.96 3.24 9.68
N ALA A 55 -5.24 3.07 10.79
CA ALA A 55 -5.81 2.53 12.02
C ALA A 55 -6.94 3.43 12.57
N GLU A 56 -6.74 4.75 12.58
CA GLU A 56 -7.76 5.74 12.96
C GLU A 56 -9.01 5.68 12.08
N LYS A 57 -8.85 5.41 10.78
CA LYS A 57 -9.94 5.23 9.80
C LYS A 57 -10.54 3.81 9.83
N GLY A 58 -10.12 2.99 10.80
CA GLY A 58 -10.64 1.65 11.04
C GLY A 58 -10.28 0.63 9.97
N TYR A 59 -9.10 0.75 9.34
CA TYR A 59 -8.55 -0.30 8.49
C TYR A 59 -7.88 -1.39 9.34
N ASN A 60 -7.94 -2.64 8.85
CA ASN A 60 -7.27 -3.78 9.45
C ASN A 60 -5.86 -3.89 8.87
N LEU A 61 -4.85 -3.68 9.71
CA LEU A 61 -3.46 -3.76 9.32
C LEU A 61 -2.89 -5.15 9.59
N TYR A 62 -2.18 -5.68 8.60
CA TYR A 62 -1.45 -6.93 8.66
C TYR A 62 0.01 -6.64 8.36
N ALA A 63 0.95 -7.16 9.14
CA ALA A 63 2.36 -6.87 8.94
C ALA A 63 3.28 -8.06 9.17
N THR A 64 4.33 -8.15 8.35
CA THR A 64 5.38 -9.15 8.50
C THR A 64 6.31 -8.80 9.66
N GLY A 65 6.98 -9.79 10.25
CA GLY A 65 7.62 -9.70 11.57
C GLY A 65 8.36 -8.38 11.90
N GLY A 66 9.28 -7.92 11.04
CA GLY A 66 10.02 -6.69 11.29
C GLY A 66 9.19 -5.41 11.21
N SER A 67 8.11 -5.41 10.42
CA SER A 67 7.17 -4.29 10.29
C SER A 67 6.16 -4.32 11.44
N TYR A 68 5.69 -5.51 11.80
CA TYR A 68 4.81 -5.75 12.95
C TYR A 68 5.42 -5.20 14.24
N LYS A 69 6.67 -5.59 14.56
CA LYS A 69 7.36 -5.14 15.79
C LYS A 69 7.40 -3.60 15.87
N TYR A 70 7.81 -2.97 14.77
CA TYR A 70 7.91 -1.51 14.71
C TYR A 70 6.57 -0.81 14.90
N LEU A 71 5.50 -1.33 14.28
CA LEU A 71 4.17 -0.74 14.39
C LEU A 71 3.59 -0.89 15.81
N ILE A 72 3.78 -2.06 16.44
CA ILE A 72 3.37 -2.29 17.84
C ILE A 72 4.13 -1.37 18.80
N GLU A 73 5.45 -1.25 18.65
CA GLU A 73 6.28 -0.32 19.45
C GLU A 73 5.83 1.14 19.34
N ASN A 74 5.15 1.50 18.25
CA ASN A 74 4.61 2.84 18.00
C ASN A 74 3.09 2.94 18.23
N ASN A 75 2.50 1.99 18.94
CA ASN A 75 1.07 1.93 19.32
C ASN A 75 0.11 1.90 18.12
N VAL A 76 0.49 1.25 17.02
CA VAL A 76 -0.39 1.02 15.87
C VAL A 76 -0.98 -0.39 15.96
N PRO A 77 -2.31 -0.55 16.05
CA PRO A 77 -2.95 -1.87 16.01
C PRO A 77 -2.64 -2.59 14.70
N VAL A 78 -2.06 -3.79 14.80
CA VAL A 78 -1.64 -4.57 13.64
C VAL A 78 -1.62 -6.06 13.98
N THR A 79 -1.95 -6.90 13.01
CA THR A 79 -1.88 -8.36 13.12
C THR A 79 -0.59 -8.88 12.50
N LEU A 80 0.13 -9.73 13.23
CA LEU A 80 1.32 -10.40 12.70
C LEU A 80 0.90 -11.40 11.60
N VAL A 81 1.59 -11.34 10.47
CA VAL A 81 1.49 -12.34 9.40
C VAL A 81 2.87 -12.88 9.05
N TYR A 82 2.92 -14.14 8.63
CA TYR A 82 4.16 -14.84 8.38
C TYR A 82 4.50 -14.92 6.90
N TRP A 83 5.79 -15.00 6.62
CA TRP A 83 6.30 -15.23 5.28
C TRP A 83 6.08 -16.68 4.83
N PRO A 84 6.01 -16.94 3.51
CA PRO A 84 5.92 -18.30 2.97
C PRO A 84 7.07 -19.23 3.39
N SER A 85 8.23 -18.69 3.76
CA SER A 85 9.36 -19.47 4.26
C SER A 85 9.17 -19.96 5.71
N GLU A 86 8.33 -19.31 6.49
CA GLU A 86 8.09 -19.61 7.91
C GLU A 86 7.03 -20.72 8.05
N LYS A 87 7.40 -21.94 7.62
CA LYS A 87 6.50 -23.09 7.60
C LYS A 87 5.95 -23.41 8.99
N GLY A 88 4.64 -23.66 9.07
CA GLY A 88 3.95 -24.03 10.30
C GLY A 88 3.51 -22.85 11.17
N ALA A 89 3.75 -21.61 10.73
CA ALA A 89 3.23 -20.40 11.37
C ALA A 89 2.02 -19.86 10.62
N GLU A 90 0.99 -19.41 11.33
CA GLU A 90 -0.24 -18.84 10.76
C GLU A 90 -0.59 -17.51 11.46
N PRO A 91 -1.21 -16.55 10.75
CA PRO A 91 -1.64 -16.61 9.35
C PRO A 91 -0.53 -16.38 8.32
N GLN A 92 -0.54 -17.14 7.23
CA GLN A 92 0.36 -16.97 6.09
C GLN A 92 -0.06 -15.84 5.14
N ALA A 93 0.85 -14.91 4.86
CA ALA A 93 0.57 -13.77 3.97
C ALA A 93 0.17 -14.22 2.55
N ILE A 94 0.76 -15.30 2.04
CA ILE A 94 0.43 -15.84 0.71
C ILE A 94 -0.99 -16.40 0.65
N GLU A 95 -1.41 -17.12 1.70
CA GLU A 95 -2.74 -17.71 1.77
C GLU A 95 -3.83 -16.65 1.90
N MET A 96 -3.54 -15.57 2.64
CA MET A 96 -4.43 -14.42 2.73
C MET A 96 -4.64 -13.74 1.37
N LEU A 97 -3.59 -13.61 0.55
CA LEU A 97 -3.70 -13.08 -0.82
C LEU A 97 -4.52 -14.00 -1.72
N GLN A 98 -4.26 -15.32 -1.66
CA GLN A 98 -5.01 -16.34 -2.40
C GLN A 98 -6.49 -16.33 -2.06
N ALA A 99 -6.81 -16.19 -0.77
CA ALA A 99 -8.17 -16.10 -0.27
C ALA A 99 -8.81 -14.71 -0.46
N LYS A 100 -8.13 -13.77 -1.14
CA LYS A 100 -8.57 -12.38 -1.35
C LYS A 100 -8.98 -11.66 -0.06
N LYS A 101 -8.29 -11.96 1.04
CA LYS A 101 -8.50 -11.32 2.35
C LYS A 101 -7.75 -9.99 2.48
N ILE A 102 -6.93 -9.60 1.50
CA ILE A 102 -6.14 -8.37 1.48
C ILE A 102 -6.57 -7.53 0.27
N ASP A 103 -6.80 -6.25 0.50
CA ASP A 103 -7.27 -5.29 -0.51
C ASP A 103 -6.14 -4.42 -1.07
N LEU A 104 -5.03 -4.29 -0.33
CA LEU A 104 -3.83 -3.55 -0.74
C LEU A 104 -2.58 -4.18 -0.13
N VAL A 105 -1.54 -4.33 -0.94
CA VAL A 105 -0.22 -4.76 -0.52
C VAL A 105 0.78 -3.61 -0.61
N ILE A 106 1.43 -3.29 0.50
CA ILE A 106 2.57 -2.38 0.57
C ILE A 106 3.79 -3.24 0.87
N ASN A 107 4.59 -3.55 -0.15
CA ASN A 107 5.78 -4.39 -0.02
C ASN A 107 7.01 -3.62 -0.51
N ILE A 108 7.78 -3.09 0.44
CA ILE A 108 8.91 -2.21 0.19
C ILE A 108 10.19 -3.00 0.42
N PRO A 109 10.95 -3.32 -0.64
CA PRO A 109 12.14 -4.15 -0.54
C PRO A 109 13.18 -3.53 0.39
N LYS A 110 13.73 -4.33 1.31
CA LYS A 110 14.80 -3.90 2.23
C LYS A 110 16.17 -3.81 1.56
N ASN A 111 16.55 -4.88 0.87
CA ASN A 111 17.88 -5.10 0.31
C ASN A 111 17.81 -6.22 -0.75
N LEU A 112 18.96 -6.53 -1.36
CA LEU A 112 19.09 -7.58 -2.38
C LEU A 112 19.47 -8.94 -1.76
N THR A 113 19.20 -9.16 -0.46
CA THR A 113 19.48 -10.48 0.14
C THR A 113 18.54 -11.52 -0.44
N GLN A 114 19.02 -12.74 -0.60
CA GLN A 114 18.26 -13.81 -1.23
C GLN A 114 16.92 -14.09 -0.52
N VAL A 115 16.89 -14.07 0.82
CA VAL A 115 15.67 -14.27 1.60
C VAL A 115 14.62 -13.18 1.33
N GLU A 116 15.04 -11.92 1.30
CA GLU A 116 14.16 -10.77 1.01
C GLU A 116 13.69 -10.80 -0.44
N LEU A 117 14.59 -11.15 -1.35
CA LEU A 117 14.27 -11.31 -2.76
C LEU A 117 13.27 -12.44 -2.96
N GLU A 118 13.42 -13.60 -2.33
CA GLU A 118 12.51 -14.73 -2.51
C GLU A 118 11.14 -14.49 -1.86
N ASN A 119 11.09 -14.12 -0.58
CA ASN A 119 9.83 -13.92 0.13
C ASN A 119 9.07 -12.70 -0.39
N GLY A 120 9.78 -11.57 -0.51
CA GLY A 120 9.20 -10.35 -1.06
C GLY A 120 8.74 -10.52 -2.50
N TYR A 121 9.51 -11.22 -3.34
CA TYR A 121 9.08 -11.51 -4.72
C TYR A 121 7.83 -12.37 -4.76
N LYS A 122 7.73 -13.44 -3.98
CA LYS A 122 6.54 -14.31 -3.95
C LYS A 122 5.29 -13.54 -3.58
N ILE A 123 5.35 -12.68 -2.56
CA ILE A 123 4.22 -11.82 -2.16
C ILE A 123 3.87 -10.81 -3.26
N ARG A 124 4.86 -10.15 -3.87
CA ARG A 124 4.60 -9.21 -4.97
C ARG A 124 4.00 -9.90 -6.19
N ARG A 125 4.50 -11.08 -6.55
CA ARG A 125 4.00 -11.88 -7.67
C ARG A 125 2.56 -12.30 -7.41
N ALA A 126 2.27 -12.82 -6.22
CA ALA A 126 0.91 -13.21 -5.85
C ALA A 126 -0.07 -12.03 -5.83
N ALA A 127 0.35 -10.86 -5.32
CA ALA A 127 -0.48 -9.66 -5.37
C ALA A 127 -0.88 -9.31 -6.81
N VAL A 128 0.09 -9.34 -7.74
CA VAL A 128 -0.17 -9.14 -9.18
C VAL A 128 -1.08 -10.23 -9.75
N ASP A 129 -0.81 -11.51 -9.47
CA ASP A 129 -1.59 -12.64 -10.00
C ASP A 129 -3.05 -12.63 -9.54
N TYR A 130 -3.31 -12.19 -8.31
CA TYR A 130 -4.65 -12.09 -7.75
C TYR A 130 -5.31 -10.72 -7.96
N ASN A 131 -4.68 -9.84 -8.75
CA ASN A 131 -5.15 -8.49 -9.05
C ASN A 131 -5.40 -7.64 -7.78
N ILE A 132 -4.50 -7.77 -6.81
CA ILE A 132 -4.48 -6.97 -5.58
C ILE A 132 -3.49 -5.83 -5.78
N PRO A 133 -3.89 -4.56 -5.61
CA PRO A 133 -3.02 -3.39 -5.69
C PRO A 133 -1.70 -3.57 -4.93
N LEU A 134 -0.57 -3.23 -5.57
CA LEU A 134 0.78 -3.43 -5.02
C LEU A 134 1.63 -2.16 -5.09
N ILE A 135 1.97 -1.59 -3.93
CA ILE A 135 2.87 -0.44 -3.84
C ILE A 135 4.23 -0.88 -3.28
N THR A 136 5.30 -0.53 -3.99
CA THR A 136 6.68 -0.90 -3.61
C THR A 136 7.55 0.31 -3.22
N ASN A 137 6.94 1.46 -2.95
CA ASN A 137 7.62 2.71 -2.60
C ASN A 137 6.93 3.38 -1.41
N THR A 138 7.71 3.82 -0.41
CA THR A 138 7.16 4.42 0.84
C THR A 138 6.42 5.70 0.57
N ARG A 139 7.00 6.60 -0.24
CA ARG A 139 6.46 7.93 -0.50
C ARG A 139 5.13 7.82 -1.24
N LEU A 140 5.07 6.94 -2.26
CA LEU A 140 3.82 6.70 -2.99
C LEU A 140 2.77 6.05 -2.08
N ALA A 141 3.15 5.08 -1.25
CA ALA A 141 2.21 4.45 -0.30
C ALA A 141 1.63 5.48 0.66
N SER A 142 2.47 6.30 1.30
CA SER A 142 2.03 7.35 2.23
C SER A 142 1.15 8.39 1.54
N ALA A 143 1.51 8.84 0.33
CA ALA A 143 0.72 9.81 -0.43
C ALA A 143 -0.65 9.24 -0.83
N PHE A 144 -0.70 7.99 -1.32
CA PHE A 144 -1.95 7.35 -1.71
C PHE A 144 -2.87 7.13 -0.50
N ILE A 145 -2.32 6.65 0.63
CA ILE A 145 -3.05 6.50 1.89
C ILE A 145 -3.63 7.83 2.35
N LEU A 146 -2.81 8.88 2.37
CA LEU A 146 -3.27 10.20 2.78
C LEU A 146 -4.41 10.69 1.88
N ALA A 147 -4.27 10.49 0.57
CA ALA A 147 -5.27 10.91 -0.40
C ALA A 147 -6.62 10.20 -0.20
N PHE A 148 -6.65 8.87 -0.17
CA PHE A 148 -7.92 8.14 -0.03
C PHE A 148 -8.52 8.20 1.38
N CYS A 149 -7.74 8.54 2.41
CA CYS A 149 -8.26 8.75 3.77
C CYS A 149 -8.82 10.17 3.99
N SER A 150 -8.38 11.13 3.18
CA SER A 150 -8.74 12.56 3.30
C SER A 150 -9.82 13.00 2.31
N MET A 151 -9.95 12.31 1.17
CA MET A 151 -10.88 12.65 0.09
C MET A 151 -11.72 11.44 -0.27
N LYS A 152 -13.04 11.64 -0.45
CA LYS A 152 -13.92 10.59 -0.98
C LYS A 152 -13.92 10.62 -2.50
N ILE A 153 -14.27 9.51 -3.13
CA ILE A 153 -14.35 9.44 -4.60
C ILE A 153 -15.36 10.44 -5.14
N GLU A 154 -16.45 10.67 -4.42
CA GLU A 154 -17.51 11.58 -4.83
C GLU A 154 -17.07 13.05 -4.82
N ASP A 155 -16.00 13.38 -4.08
CA ASP A 155 -15.47 14.73 -3.97
C ASP A 155 -14.46 15.05 -5.10
N ILE A 156 -14.03 14.03 -5.87
CA ILE A 156 -13.09 14.19 -6.98
C ILE A 156 -13.75 15.00 -8.10
N GLN A 157 -13.15 16.13 -8.47
CA GLN A 157 -13.71 17.03 -9.49
C GLN A 157 -13.31 16.57 -10.88
N ILE A 158 -14.28 16.47 -11.79
CA ILE A 158 -14.01 16.26 -13.23
C ILE A 158 -14.09 17.62 -13.91
N LYS A 159 -12.93 18.14 -14.27
CA LYS A 159 -12.78 19.43 -14.94
C LYS A 159 -12.13 19.25 -16.30
N SER A 160 -12.52 20.09 -17.25
CA SER A 160 -11.82 20.27 -18.51
C SER A 160 -10.46 20.94 -18.30
N TRP A 161 -9.58 20.85 -19.29
CA TRP A 161 -8.29 21.55 -19.26
C TRP A 161 -8.46 23.07 -19.11
N ASP A 162 -9.46 23.64 -19.78
CA ASP A 162 -9.72 25.08 -19.77
C ASP A 162 -10.05 25.60 -18.36
N GLU A 163 -10.79 24.81 -17.57
CA GLU A 163 -11.10 25.17 -16.18
C GLU A 163 -9.87 25.21 -15.26
N TYR A 164 -8.80 24.47 -15.58
CA TYR A 164 -7.56 24.49 -14.82
C TYR A 164 -6.66 25.70 -15.14
N ILE A 165 -6.76 26.23 -16.37
CA ILE A 165 -5.89 27.33 -16.84
C ILE A 165 -6.56 28.71 -16.78
N SER A 166 -7.88 28.77 -16.61
CA SER A 166 -8.66 30.02 -16.63
C SER A 166 -8.62 30.81 -15.32
N VAL A 167 -7.53 30.73 -14.56
CA VAL A 167 -7.32 31.43 -13.27
C VAL A 167 -6.70 32.80 -13.47
#